data_AF-A0A6C0ELL7-F1
#
_entry.id   AF-A0A6C0ELL7-F1
#
_cell.length_a   1.000
_cell.length_b   1.000
_cell.length_c   1.000
_cell.angle_alpha   90.00
_cell.angle_beta   90.00
_cell.angle_gamma   90.00
#
_symmetry.space_group_name_H-M   'P 1'
#
loop_
_entity.id
_entity.type
_entity.pdbx_description
1 polymer ?
#
loop_
_entity_poly.entity_id
_entity_poly.type
_entity_poly.pdbx_seq_one_letter_code
_entity_poly.pdbx_strand_id
1 'polypeptide(L)'
;MYSKFIQFYTKNNYDNTLKLILLIINTLSLIYFIETSWCIPITVILLSIYLLVSKKELKDKKSLVYTWIIFSLATILAESFIISYKVIPVLKYKNPDINNVPLWLISAYLNMVISIIIVNDYFNFSISK
;
A
#
# COMPACT_ATOMS: atom_id res chain seq x y z
N MET A 1 -14.94 19.37 13.45
CA MET A 1 -14.45 18.23 14.26
C MET A 1 -13.15 17.65 13.69
N TYR A 2 -13.08 17.41 12.37
CA TYR A 2 -11.91 16.91 11.65
C TYR A 2 -10.62 17.75 11.83
N SER A 3 -10.71 19.08 11.74
CA SER A 3 -9.54 19.96 11.89
C SER A 3 -8.92 19.92 13.30
N LYS A 4 -9.75 19.75 14.35
CA LYS A 4 -9.29 19.69 15.75
C LYS A 4 -8.49 18.41 16.03
N PHE A 5 -8.90 17.27 15.45
CA PHE A 5 -8.18 16.01 15.60
C PHE A 5 -6.81 16.05 14.91
N ILE A 6 -6.75 16.52 13.66
CA ILE A 6 -5.48 16.67 12.93
C ILE A 6 -4.54 17.63 13.66
N GLN A 7 -5.06 18.75 14.18
CA GLN A 7 -4.28 19.71 14.97
C GLN A 7 -3.76 19.09 16.28
N PHE A 8 -4.61 18.35 17.01
CA PHE A 8 -4.18 17.64 18.22
C PHE A 8 -3.07 16.61 17.92
N TYR A 9 -3.24 15.86 16.84
CA TYR A 9 -2.29 14.83 16.41
C TYR A 9 -0.94 15.42 15.99
N THR A 10 -0.96 16.45 15.13
CA THR A 10 0.26 17.13 14.68
C THR A 10 0.98 17.86 15.80
N LYS A 11 0.25 18.42 16.77
CA LYS A 11 0.80 19.12 17.94
C LYS A 11 1.53 18.18 18.91
N ASN A 12 1.07 16.96 19.08
CA ASN A 12 1.66 15.98 20.01
C ASN A 12 2.72 15.05 19.38
N ASN A 13 3.07 15.28 18.11
CA ASN A 13 4.15 14.57 17.42
C ASN A 13 4.00 13.04 17.32
N TYR A 14 2.76 12.53 17.31
CA TYR A 14 2.45 11.10 17.20
C TYR A 14 2.66 10.51 15.79
N ASP A 15 3.37 11.22 14.90
CA ASP A 15 3.53 10.89 13.47
C ASP A 15 4.02 9.44 13.26
N ASN A 16 5.07 9.08 13.99
CA ASN A 16 5.68 7.76 13.91
C ASN A 16 4.83 6.66 14.54
N THR A 17 4.12 6.96 15.63
CA THR A 17 3.24 5.98 16.28
C THR A 17 2.10 5.58 15.36
N LEU A 18 1.47 6.53 14.67
CA LEU A 18 0.41 6.20 13.72
C LEU A 18 0.97 5.49 12.49
N LYS A 19 2.12 5.91 11.95
CA LYS A 19 2.77 5.19 10.84
C LYS A 19 2.99 3.73 11.20
N LEU A 20 3.47 3.45 12.42
CA LEU A 20 3.64 2.09 12.92
C LEU A 20 2.30 1.36 13.07
N ILE A 21 1.27 1.99 13.62
CA ILE A 21 -0.08 1.42 13.73
C ILE A 21 -0.65 1.08 12.34
N LEU A 22 -0.52 1.99 11.37
CA LEU A 22 -0.96 1.78 10.00
C LEU A 22 -0.20 0.61 9.35
N LEU A 23 1.11 0.49 9.59
CA LEU A 23 1.91 -0.63 9.10
C LEU A 23 1.47 -1.96 9.72
N ILE A 24 1.20 -1.99 11.03
CA ILE A 24 0.67 -3.17 11.73
C ILE A 24 -0.68 -3.56 11.13
N ILE A 25 -1.61 -2.61 11.00
CA ILE A 25 -2.94 -2.88 10.43
C ILE A 25 -2.84 -3.35 8.97
N ASN A 26 -1.95 -2.76 8.16
CA ASN A 26 -1.69 -3.19 6.78
C ASN A 26 -1.17 -4.64 6.74
N THR A 27 -0.26 -4.99 7.64
CA THR A 27 0.30 -6.34 7.75
C THR A 27 -0.75 -7.35 8.18
N LEU A 28 -1.57 -7.03 9.18
CA LEU A 28 -2.69 -7.88 9.60
C LEU A 28 -3.72 -8.00 8.48
N SER A 29 -4.01 -6.91 7.75
CA SER A 29 -4.91 -6.94 6.61
C SER A 29 -4.44 -7.91 5.55
N LEU A 30 -3.15 -7.90 5.23
CA LEU A 30 -2.55 -8.85 4.30
C LEU A 30 -2.70 -10.29 4.83
N ILE A 31 -2.31 -10.56 6.07
CA ILE A 31 -2.33 -11.93 6.63
C ILE A 31 -3.74 -12.52 6.64
N TYR A 32 -4.75 -11.76 7.07
CA TYR A 32 -6.10 -12.28 7.26
C TYR A 32 -6.99 -12.18 6.02
N PHE A 33 -6.73 -11.23 5.13
CA PHE A 33 -7.65 -10.89 4.05
C PHE A 33 -7.04 -11.03 2.66
N ILE A 34 -5.79 -11.49 2.48
CA ILE A 34 -5.13 -11.53 1.16
C ILE A 34 -5.99 -12.19 0.08
N GLU A 35 -6.55 -13.36 0.36
CA GLU A 35 -7.38 -14.11 -0.60
C GLU A 35 -8.81 -13.55 -0.76
N THR A 36 -9.14 -12.49 -0.02
CA THR A 36 -10.48 -11.87 -0.03
C THR A 36 -10.46 -10.53 -0.76
N SER A 37 -11.59 -10.17 -1.37
CA SER A 37 -11.77 -8.85 -1.98
C SER A 37 -11.73 -7.69 -0.97
N TRP A 38 -11.85 -7.98 0.33
CA TRP A 38 -11.81 -6.98 1.40
C TRP A 38 -10.43 -6.37 1.64
N CYS A 39 -9.35 -7.02 1.19
CA CYS A 39 -8.01 -6.48 1.36
C CYS A 39 -7.84 -5.14 0.60
N ILE A 40 -8.39 -5.04 -0.62
CA ILE A 40 -8.32 -3.81 -1.44
C ILE A 40 -8.94 -2.59 -0.74
N PRO A 41 -10.23 -2.60 -0.33
CA PRO A 41 -10.83 -1.46 0.34
C PRO A 41 -10.14 -1.12 1.67
N ILE A 42 -9.64 -2.11 2.42
CA ILE A 42 -8.84 -1.84 3.63
C ILE A 42 -7.57 -1.06 3.28
N THR A 43 -6.82 -1.49 2.27
CA THR A 43 -5.60 -0.80 1.82
C THR A 43 -5.89 0.62 1.31
N VAL A 44 -7.00 0.83 0.59
CA VAL A 44 -7.46 2.16 0.17
C VAL A 44 -7.72 3.07 1.37
N ILE A 45 -8.41 2.54 2.40
CA ILE A 45 -8.69 3.28 3.64
C ILE A 45 -7.39 3.63 4.36
N LEU A 46 -6.45 2.69 4.46
CA LEU A 46 -5.15 2.92 5.10
C LEU A 46 -4.33 3.99 4.37
N LEU A 47 -4.29 3.94 3.03
CA LEU A 47 -3.62 4.97 2.24
C LEU A 47 -4.28 6.33 2.46
N SER A 48 -5.61 6.37 2.48
CA SER A 48 -6.37 7.60 2.71
C SER A 48 -6.03 8.20 4.08
N ILE A 49 -6.05 7.39 5.14
CA ILE A 49 -5.67 7.84 6.49
C ILE A 49 -4.23 8.36 6.49
N TYR A 50 -3.29 7.62 5.90
CA TYR A 50 -1.89 8.04 5.79
C TYR A 50 -1.73 9.38 5.05
N LEU A 51 -2.41 9.58 3.93
CA LEU A 51 -2.35 10.83 3.17
C LEU A 51 -2.99 12.00 3.92
N LEU A 52 -4.03 11.75 4.71
CA LEU A 52 -4.72 12.78 5.49
C LEU A 52 -3.86 13.29 6.65
N VAL A 53 -3.15 12.40 7.32
CA VAL A 53 -2.32 12.72 8.49
C VAL A 53 -0.89 13.14 8.12
N SER A 54 -0.38 12.76 6.94
CA SER A 54 0.98 13.12 6.55
C SER A 54 1.11 14.63 6.30
N LYS A 55 2.25 15.17 6.75
CA LYS A 55 2.64 16.58 6.55
C LYS A 55 3.18 16.87 5.13
N LYS A 56 3.08 15.90 4.21
CA LYS A 56 3.57 16.05 2.83
C LYS A 56 2.76 17.11 2.07
N GLU A 57 3.38 17.72 1.07
CA GLU A 57 2.68 18.64 0.18
C GLU A 57 1.67 17.91 -0.71
N LEU A 58 0.69 18.65 -1.25
CA LEU A 58 -0.33 18.06 -2.13
C LEU A 58 0.29 17.42 -3.37
N LYS A 59 1.36 18.00 -3.91
CA LYS A 59 2.10 17.45 -5.06
C LYS A 59 2.66 16.07 -4.74
N ASP A 60 3.30 15.92 -3.58
CA ASP A 60 3.88 14.64 -3.14
C ASP A 60 2.79 13.60 -2.88
N LYS A 61 1.68 14.01 -2.24
CA LYS A 61 0.52 13.12 -2.02
C LYS A 61 -0.04 12.57 -3.32
N LYS A 62 -0.17 13.42 -4.35
CA LYS A 62 -0.59 13.00 -5.70
C LYS A 62 0.42 12.03 -6.33
N SER A 63 1.72 12.33 -6.22
CA SER A 63 2.78 11.47 -6.71
C SER A 63 2.75 10.08 -6.07
N LEU A 64 2.48 10.01 -4.76
CA LEU A 64 2.34 8.74 -4.04
C LEU A 64 1.15 7.93 -4.52
N VAL A 65 -0.03 8.55 -4.67
CA VAL A 65 -1.22 7.86 -5.22
C VAL A 65 -0.95 7.35 -6.63
N TYR A 66 -0.33 8.16 -7.47
CA TYR A 66 0.02 7.76 -8.84
C TYR A 66 0.98 6.58 -8.84
N THR A 67 2.05 6.65 -8.04
CA THR A 67 3.02 5.56 -7.88
C THR A 67 2.33 4.29 -7.40
N TRP A 68 1.45 4.39 -6.39
CA TRP A 68 0.70 3.28 -5.83
C TRP A 68 -0.17 2.56 -6.87
N ILE A 69 -0.88 3.31 -7.72
CA ILE A 69 -1.73 2.75 -8.78
C ILE A 69 -0.87 2.16 -9.91
N ILE A 70 0.04 2.96 -10.46
CA ILE A 70 0.80 2.58 -11.65
C ILE A 70 1.73 1.40 -11.37
N PHE A 71 2.43 1.41 -10.22
CA PHE A 71 3.31 0.32 -9.84
C PHE A 71 2.52 -0.98 -9.70
N SER A 72 1.37 -0.96 -9.02
CA SER A 72 0.56 -2.16 -8.80
C SER A 72 0.04 -2.71 -10.13
N LEU A 73 -0.49 -1.85 -11.01
CA LEU A 73 -0.96 -2.25 -12.35
C LEU A 73 0.17 -2.78 -13.23
N ALA A 74 1.31 -2.08 -13.27
CA ALA A 74 2.46 -2.49 -14.07
C ALA A 74 2.99 -3.87 -13.65
N THR A 75 3.02 -4.14 -12.34
CA THR A 75 3.51 -5.41 -11.81
C THR A 75 2.56 -6.57 -12.16
N ILE A 76 1.24 -6.37 -12.04
CA ILE A 76 0.23 -7.34 -12.50
C ILE A 76 0.38 -7.65 -13.98
N LEU A 77 0.54 -6.63 -14.82
CA LEU A 77 0.70 -6.79 -16.27
C LEU A 77 2.01 -7.51 -16.60
N ALA A 78 3.10 -7.19 -15.91
CA ALA A 78 4.39 -7.84 -16.09
C ALA A 78 4.30 -9.34 -15.73
N GLU A 79 3.69 -9.69 -14.61
CA GLU A 79 3.54 -11.08 -14.20
C GLU A 79 2.60 -11.86 -15.14
N SER A 80 1.48 -11.24 -15.53
CA SER A 80 0.59 -11.78 -16.55
C SER A 80 1.32 -12.07 -17.86
N PHE A 81 2.18 -11.15 -18.31
CA PHE A 81 3.00 -11.32 -19.50
C PHE A 81 3.98 -12.49 -19.34
N ILE A 82 4.72 -12.54 -18.23
CA ILE A 82 5.69 -13.61 -17.94
C ILE A 82 5.03 -14.99 -17.99
N ILE A 83 3.83 -15.13 -17.42
CA ILE A 83 3.07 -16.38 -17.41
C ILE A 83 2.57 -16.73 -18.81
N SER A 84 1.99 -15.75 -19.52
CA SER A 84 1.39 -15.98 -20.84
C SER A 84 2.42 -16.44 -21.88
N TYR A 85 3.61 -15.86 -21.84
CA TYR A 85 4.72 -16.21 -22.74
C TYR A 85 5.61 -17.33 -22.20
N LYS A 86 5.27 -17.91 -21.03
CA LYS A 86 6.06 -18.96 -20.36
C LYS A 86 7.54 -18.58 -20.23
N VAL A 87 7.82 -17.28 -20.03
CA VAL A 87 9.18 -16.76 -19.85
C VAL A 87 9.85 -17.48 -18.67
N ILE A 88 9.05 -17.77 -17.63
CA ILE A 88 9.42 -18.64 -16.51
C ILE A 88 8.46 -19.85 -16.51
N PRO A 89 8.88 -21.03 -16.99
CA PRO A 89 7.99 -22.18 -17.20
C PRO A 89 7.31 -22.71 -15.93
N VAL A 90 7.93 -22.48 -14.78
CA VAL A 90 7.48 -22.94 -13.46
C VAL A 90 6.45 -21.98 -12.84
N LEU A 91 6.44 -20.71 -13.24
CA LEU A 91 5.54 -19.72 -12.67
C LEU A 91 4.14 -19.89 -13.27
N LYS A 92 3.24 -20.50 -12.50
CA LYS A 92 1.83 -20.66 -12.83
C LYS A 92 0.98 -20.58 -11.58
N TYR A 93 -0.15 -19.90 -11.70
CA TYR A 93 -1.17 -19.88 -10.65
C TYR A 93 -2.18 -20.99 -10.86
N LYS A 94 -2.62 -21.60 -9.75
CA LYS A 94 -3.61 -22.68 -9.77
C LYS A 94 -5.02 -22.17 -10.10
N ASN A 95 -5.36 -20.97 -9.62
CA ASN A 95 -6.66 -20.32 -9.77
C ASN A 95 -6.48 -18.87 -10.28
N PRO A 96 -6.24 -18.66 -11.58
CA PRO A 96 -6.15 -17.31 -12.13
C PRO A 96 -7.54 -16.70 -12.33
N ASP A 97 -7.67 -15.40 -12.03
CA ASP A 97 -8.92 -14.65 -12.20
C ASP A 97 -8.83 -13.66 -13.37
N ILE A 98 -7.74 -12.89 -13.46
CA ILE A 98 -7.55 -11.83 -14.46
C ILE A 98 -6.25 -12.09 -15.21
N ASN A 99 -6.30 -12.25 -16.52
CA ASN A 99 -5.12 -12.38 -17.39
C ASN A 99 -4.05 -13.36 -16.85
N ASN A 100 -4.45 -14.56 -16.43
CA ASN A 100 -3.57 -15.61 -15.89
C ASN A 100 -2.95 -15.33 -14.51
N VAL A 101 -3.37 -14.26 -13.82
CA VAL A 101 -3.00 -13.97 -12.42
C VAL A 101 -4.23 -13.96 -11.51
N PRO A 102 -4.09 -14.27 -10.21
CA PRO A 102 -5.19 -14.21 -9.27
C PRO A 102 -5.49 -12.78 -8.82
N LEU A 103 -6.74 -12.50 -8.48
CA LEU A 103 -7.18 -11.16 -8.07
C LEU A 103 -6.51 -10.69 -6.77
N TRP A 104 -6.21 -11.61 -5.86
CA TRP A 104 -5.53 -11.30 -4.61
C TRP A 104 -4.14 -10.70 -4.81
N LEU A 105 -3.52 -10.93 -5.97
CA LEU A 105 -2.21 -10.37 -6.31
C LEU A 105 -2.24 -8.83 -6.39
N ILE A 106 -3.39 -8.27 -6.79
CA ILE A 106 -3.61 -6.82 -6.78
C ILE A 106 -3.51 -6.30 -5.35
N SER A 107 -4.20 -6.96 -4.42
CA SER A 107 -4.13 -6.63 -3.00
C SER A 107 -2.70 -6.72 -2.48
N ALA A 108 -1.96 -7.77 -2.83
CA ALA A 108 -0.56 -7.94 -2.41
C ALA A 108 0.32 -6.75 -2.79
N TYR A 109 0.26 -6.32 -4.06
CA TYR A 109 1.09 -5.20 -4.54
C TYR A 109 0.67 -3.85 -3.96
N LEU A 110 -0.63 -3.58 -3.84
CA LEU A 110 -1.12 -2.37 -3.20
C LEU A 110 -0.65 -2.27 -1.74
N ASN A 111 -0.69 -3.39 -1.00
CA ASN A 111 -0.19 -3.49 0.38
C ASN A 111 1.33 -3.34 0.47
N MET A 112 2.07 -3.90 -0.49
CA MET A 112 3.52 -3.77 -0.53
C MET A 112 3.95 -2.31 -0.72
N VAL A 113 3.35 -1.61 -1.68
CA VAL A 113 3.73 -0.23 -1.98
C VAL A 113 3.43 0.69 -0.80
N ILE A 114 2.27 0.56 -0.15
CA ILE A 114 1.97 1.36 1.05
C ILE A 114 2.93 1.03 2.21
N SER A 115 3.29 -0.24 2.42
CA SER A 115 4.29 -0.64 3.43
C SER A 115 5.64 0.04 3.16
N ILE A 116 6.13 0.00 1.92
CA ILE A 116 7.40 0.65 1.54
C ILE A 116 7.34 2.15 1.78
N ILE A 117 6.23 2.80 1.41
CA ILE A 117 6.04 4.25 1.64
C ILE A 117 6.10 4.58 3.13
N ILE A 118 5.35 3.85 3.96
CA ILE A 118 5.28 4.07 5.41
C ILE A 118 6.65 3.81 6.07
N VAL A 119 7.32 2.73 5.69
CA VAL A 119 8.64 2.35 6.22
C VAL A 119 9.70 3.39 5.84
N ASN A 120 9.75 3.80 4.58
CA ASN A 120 10.67 4.83 4.11
C ASN A 120 10.48 6.16 4.87
N ASP A 121 9.22 6.56 5.05
CA ASP A 121 8.90 7.77 5.83
C ASP A 121 9.26 7.67 7.31
N TYR A 122 9.12 6.47 7.91
CA TYR A 122 9.47 6.23 9.31
C TYR A 122 10.99 6.33 9.53
N PHE A 123 11.79 5.72 8.64
CA PHE A 123 13.25 5.76 8.74
C PHE A 123 13.83 7.13 8.41
N ASN A 124 13.33 7.81 7.36
CA ASN A 124 13.81 9.15 7.01
C ASN A 124 13.57 10.16 8.15
N PHE A 125 12.46 10.03 8.88
CA PHE A 125 12.24 10.85 10.08
C PHE A 125 13.22 10.51 11.21
N SER A 126 13.49 9.23 11.44
CA SER A 126 14.37 8.77 12.53
C SER A 126 15.84 9.15 12.32
N ILE A 127 16.30 9.27 11.07
CA ILE A 127 17.66 9.70 10.72
C ILE A 127 17.83 11.22 10.77
N SER A 128 16.74 11.99 10.61
CA SER A 128 16.76 13.46 10.61
C SER A 128 16.76 14.13 11.99
N LYS A 129 16.78 13.35 13.07
CA LYS A 129 16.88 13.80 14.46
C LYS A 129 18.23 13.43 15.06
#